data_AF-A0A0A5GGP8-F1
#
_entry.id   AF-A0A0A5GGP8-F1
#
_cell.length_a   1.000
_cell.length_b   1.000
_cell.length_c   1.000
_cell.angle_alpha   90.00
_cell.angle_beta   90.00
_cell.angle_gamma   90.00
#
_symmetry.space_group_name_H-M   'P 1'
#
loop_
_entity.id
_entity.type
_entity.pdbx_description
1 polymer ?
#
loop_
_entity_poly.entity_id
_entity_poly.type
_entity_poly.pdbx_seq_one_letter_code
_entity_poly.pdbx_strand_id
1 'polypeptide(L)'
;MRSKVPCIELFYVMITGWWAVILYANQDLFRSVPEIYLFYTIADQGAWGSLFAFVACCLVLGMTSGKAFMRRLALFMCAVLYGIVSAGFMMADVPNTGSGVYFAIAVLALWRIREVKADE
;
A
#
# COMPACT_ATOMS: atom_id res chain seq x y z
N MET A 1 24.98 13.25 -10.09
CA MET A 1 23.50 13.33 -10.02
C MET A 1 23.07 13.19 -8.57
N ARG A 2 22.49 14.24 -7.96
CA ARG A 2 21.88 14.10 -6.61
C ARG A 2 20.60 13.31 -6.78
N SER A 3 20.67 11.98 -6.60
CA SER A 3 19.50 11.15 -6.34
C SER A 3 18.87 11.67 -5.05
N LYS A 4 17.90 12.59 -5.18
CA LYS A 4 17.04 12.95 -4.05
C LYS A 4 16.20 11.71 -3.81
N VAL A 5 16.45 11.00 -2.71
CA VAL A 5 15.60 9.89 -2.28
C VAL A 5 14.16 10.41 -2.26
N PRO A 6 13.24 9.80 -3.03
CA PRO A 6 11.88 10.29 -3.10
C PRO A 6 11.17 10.00 -1.77
N CYS A 7 11.13 10.99 -0.87
CA CYS A 7 10.62 10.83 0.49
C CYS A 7 9.20 10.21 0.54
N ILE A 8 8.35 10.53 -0.44
CA ILE A 8 7.00 9.98 -0.55
C ILE A 8 7.01 8.48 -0.90
N GLU A 9 7.86 8.06 -1.83
CA GLU A 9 7.99 6.65 -2.20
C GLU A 9 8.60 5.84 -1.05
N LEU A 10 9.54 6.42 -0.31
CA LEU A 10 10.09 5.81 0.91
C LEU A 10 9.01 5.65 1.99
N PHE A 11 8.14 6.66 2.16
CA PHE A 11 6.99 6.55 3.05
C PHE A 11 6.08 5.37 2.66
N TYR A 12 5.78 5.19 1.37
CA TYR A 12 5.02 4.02 0.89
C TYR A 12 5.71 2.70 1.20
N VAL A 13 7.02 2.60 1.00
CA VAL A 13 7.75 1.38 1.37
C VAL A 13 7.61 1.07 2.85
N MET A 14 7.80 2.08 3.71
CA MET A 14 7.71 1.90 5.16
C MET A 14 6.32 1.45 5.60
N ILE A 15 5.26 2.16 5.18
CA ILE A 15 3.90 1.83 5.60
C ILE A 15 3.39 0.51 5.00
N THR A 16 3.77 0.20 3.75
CA THR A 16 3.39 -1.07 3.10
C THR A 16 4.15 -2.23 3.72
N GLY A 17 5.46 -2.07 3.97
CA GLY A 17 6.28 -3.08 4.64
C GLY A 17 5.85 -3.32 6.08
N TRP A 18 5.48 -2.26 6.82
CA TRP A 18 4.99 -2.39 8.18
C TRP A 18 3.69 -3.19 8.26
N TRP A 19 2.77 -2.97 7.32
CA TRP A 19 1.56 -3.78 7.21
C TRP A 19 1.85 -5.26 6.93
N ALA A 20 2.81 -5.56 6.05
CA ALA A 20 3.24 -6.93 5.84
C ALA A 20 3.75 -7.58 7.14
N VAL A 21 4.59 -6.87 7.90
CA VAL A 21 5.10 -7.34 9.20
C VAL A 21 3.97 -7.61 10.18
N ILE A 22 3.03 -6.68 10.34
CA ILE A 22 1.88 -6.86 11.25
C ILE A 22 1.09 -8.12 10.89
N LEU A 23 0.80 -8.32 9.60
CA LEU A 23 -0.03 -9.44 9.14
C LEU A 23 0.64 -10.79 9.32
N TYR A 24 1.97 -10.86 9.18
CA TYR A 24 2.71 -12.09 9.48
C TYR A 24 2.93 -12.31 10.99
N ALA A 25 3.10 -11.24 11.75
CA ALA A 25 3.35 -11.32 13.20
C ALA A 25 2.09 -11.72 14.00
N ASN A 26 0.89 -11.50 13.44
CA ASN A 26 -0.34 -11.59 14.20
C ASN A 26 -1.42 -12.37 13.42
N GLN A 27 -1.37 -13.71 13.50
CA GLN A 27 -2.12 -14.65 12.64
C GLN A 27 -3.65 -14.71 12.86
N ASP A 28 -4.17 -13.99 13.85
CA ASP A 28 -5.61 -13.87 14.11
C ASP A 28 -6.12 -12.41 14.07
N LEU A 29 -5.32 -11.46 13.54
CA LEU A 29 -5.67 -10.03 13.52
C LEU A 29 -7.03 -9.77 12.85
N PHE A 30 -7.24 -10.29 11.64
CA PHE A 30 -8.50 -10.05 10.93
C PHE A 30 -9.69 -10.75 11.58
N ARG A 31 -9.47 -11.84 12.31
CA ARG A 31 -10.57 -12.54 13.01
C ARG A 31 -10.94 -11.88 14.32
N SER A 32 -9.99 -11.20 14.95
CA SER A 32 -10.15 -10.59 16.28
C SER A 32 -10.66 -9.16 16.26
N VAL A 33 -10.51 -8.45 15.13
CA VAL A 33 -10.88 -7.04 15.00
C VAL A 33 -12.06 -6.89 14.03
N PRO A 34 -13.27 -6.52 14.52
CA PRO A 34 -14.48 -6.44 13.71
C PRO A 34 -14.34 -5.57 12.45
N GLU A 35 -13.65 -4.44 12.57
CA GLU A 35 -13.49 -3.44 11.51
C GLU A 35 -12.71 -3.95 10.29
N ILE A 36 -11.96 -5.05 10.46
CA ILE A 36 -11.12 -5.66 9.42
C ILE A 36 -11.47 -7.13 9.18
N TYR A 37 -12.59 -7.60 9.74
CA TYR A 37 -13.07 -8.96 9.53
C TYR A 37 -13.41 -9.25 8.07
N LEU A 38 -13.91 -8.25 7.34
CA LEU A 38 -14.20 -8.38 5.91
C LEU A 38 -12.97 -8.86 5.12
N PHE A 39 -11.76 -8.38 5.45
CA PHE A 39 -10.54 -8.79 4.75
C PHE A 39 -10.26 -10.29 4.87
N TYR A 40 -10.60 -10.90 6.01
CA TYR A 40 -10.48 -12.35 6.21
C TYR A 40 -11.40 -13.15 5.28
N THR A 41 -12.58 -12.62 4.94
CA THR A 41 -13.51 -13.30 4.01
C THR A 41 -13.00 -13.30 2.57
N ILE A 42 -12.10 -12.37 2.21
CA ILE A 42 -11.51 -12.26 0.87
C ILE A 42 -10.29 -13.17 0.74
N ALA A 43 -9.38 -13.10 1.71
CA ALA A 43 -8.18 -13.92 1.78
C ALA A 43 -7.67 -14.02 3.22
N ASP A 44 -6.89 -15.05 3.52
CA ASP A 44 -6.26 -15.17 4.84
C ASP A 44 -5.16 -14.11 5.05
N GLN A 45 -4.76 -13.92 6.29
CA GLN A 45 -3.79 -12.89 6.66
C GLN A 45 -2.41 -13.13 6.03
N GLY A 46 -2.02 -14.38 5.82
CA GLY A 46 -0.77 -14.72 5.14
C GLY A 46 -0.78 -14.29 3.68
N ALA A 47 -1.91 -14.48 2.97
CA ALA A 47 -2.09 -13.99 1.61
C ALA A 47 -2.05 -12.45 1.53
N TRP A 48 -2.76 -11.75 2.43
CA TRP A 48 -2.68 -10.28 2.49
C TRP A 48 -1.27 -9.80 2.84
N GLY A 49 -0.61 -10.40 3.82
CA GLY A 49 0.78 -10.10 4.19
C GLY A 49 1.74 -10.29 3.01
N SER A 50 1.55 -11.36 2.23
CA SER A 50 2.31 -11.63 1.00
C SER A 50 2.07 -10.56 -0.06
N LEU A 51 0.83 -10.10 -0.23
CA LEU A 51 0.48 -9.03 -1.17
C LEU A 51 1.12 -7.70 -0.76
N PHE A 52 1.05 -7.32 0.53
CA PHE A 52 1.72 -6.14 1.04
C PHE A 52 3.25 -6.23 0.86
N ALA A 53 3.85 -7.37 1.17
CA ALA A 53 5.28 -7.60 0.96
C ALA A 53 5.68 -7.49 -0.51
N PHE A 54 4.89 -8.07 -1.41
CA PHE A 54 5.10 -7.99 -2.85
C PHE A 54 5.06 -6.54 -3.34
N VAL A 55 4.04 -5.77 -2.95
CA VAL A 55 3.93 -4.35 -3.33
C VAL A 55 5.08 -3.53 -2.75
N ALA A 56 5.49 -3.79 -1.51
CA ALA A 56 6.67 -3.14 -0.91
C ALA A 56 7.96 -3.43 -1.70
N CYS A 57 8.17 -4.68 -2.13
CA CYS A 57 9.28 -5.04 -3.01
C CYS A 57 9.20 -4.31 -4.36
N CYS A 58 8.02 -4.24 -4.99
CA CYS A 58 7.82 -3.48 -6.22
C CYS A 58 8.15 -1.99 -6.05
N LEU A 59 7.81 -1.38 -4.91
CA LEU A 59 8.15 0.00 -4.61
C LEU A 59 9.66 0.20 -4.47
N VAL A 60 10.36 -0.70 -3.77
CA VAL A 60 11.83 -0.68 -3.68
C VAL A 60 12.48 -0.83 -5.07
N LEU A 61 12.02 -1.79 -5.86
CA LEU A 61 12.49 -1.99 -7.24
C LEU A 61 12.19 -0.78 -8.12
N GLY A 62 11.00 -0.19 -8.01
CA GLY A 62 10.62 1.04 -8.68
C GLY A 62 11.63 2.15 -8.37
N MET A 63 11.86 2.44 -7.09
CA MET A 63 12.80 3.50 -6.66
C MET A 63 14.23 3.27 -7.14
N THR A 64 14.70 2.02 -7.16
CA THR A 64 16.09 1.67 -7.48
C THR A 64 16.34 1.48 -8.97
N SER A 65 15.32 1.11 -9.75
CA SER A 65 15.46 0.81 -11.19
C SER A 65 15.82 2.00 -12.07
N GLY A 66 15.58 3.23 -11.59
CA GLY A 66 15.74 4.45 -12.37
C GLY A 66 14.73 4.64 -13.51
N LYS A 67 13.87 3.64 -13.79
CA LYS A 67 12.88 3.66 -14.88
C LYS A 67 11.57 4.27 -14.39
N ALA A 68 11.12 5.35 -15.02
CA ALA A 68 9.86 6.02 -14.75
C ALA A 68 8.67 5.06 -14.84
N PHE A 69 8.67 4.16 -15.83
CA PHE A 69 7.60 3.18 -15.98
C PHE A 69 7.47 2.26 -14.76
N MET A 70 8.57 1.69 -14.27
CA MET A 70 8.56 0.81 -13.10
C MET A 70 8.12 1.54 -11.83
N ARG A 71 8.55 2.80 -11.67
CA ARG A 71 8.10 3.66 -10.57
C ARG A 71 6.60 3.92 -10.61
N ARG A 72 6.06 4.28 -11.78
CA ARG A 72 4.62 4.52 -11.98
C ARG A 72 3.81 3.26 -11.71
N LEU A 73 4.28 2.11 -12.19
CA LEU A 73 3.61 0.82 -11.97
C LEU A 73 3.55 0.45 -10.49
N ALA A 74 4.67 0.58 -9.77
CA ALA A 74 4.71 0.28 -8.34
C ALA A 74 3.80 1.20 -7.52
N LEU A 75 3.80 2.51 -7.83
CA LEU A 75 2.89 3.47 -7.21
C LEU A 75 1.43 3.19 -7.54
N PHE A 76 1.12 2.74 -8.77
CA PHE A 76 -0.22 2.35 -9.16
C PHE A 76 -0.71 1.13 -8.38
N MET A 77 0.13 0.09 -8.24
CA MET A 77 -0.18 -1.08 -7.40
C MET A 77 -0.43 -0.68 -5.94
N CYS A 78 0.38 0.24 -5.41
CA CYS A 78 0.21 0.79 -4.08
C CYS A 78 -1.12 1.54 -3.93
N ALA A 79 -1.49 2.38 -4.90
CA ALA A 79 -2.75 3.09 -4.92
C ALA A 79 -3.96 2.13 -4.95
N VAL A 80 -3.90 1.08 -5.77
CA VAL A 80 -4.95 0.05 -5.84
C VAL A 80 -5.06 -0.70 -4.50
N LEU A 81 -3.93 -1.14 -3.94
CA LEU A 81 -3.90 -1.85 -2.67
C LEU A 81 -4.57 -1.02 -1.56
N TYR A 82 -4.12 0.21 -1.35
CA TYR A 82 -4.70 1.08 -0.32
C TYR A 82 -6.12 1.55 -0.64
N GLY A 83 -6.49 1.64 -1.92
CA GLY A 83 -7.87 1.86 -2.34
C GLY A 83 -8.79 0.70 -1.94
N ILE A 84 -8.36 -0.54 -2.11
CA ILE A 84 -9.09 -1.73 -1.65
C ILE A 84 -9.19 -1.75 -0.13
N VAL A 85 -8.10 -1.45 0.59
CA VAL A 85 -8.11 -1.35 2.05
C VAL A 85 -9.10 -0.28 2.51
N SER A 86 -9.05 0.91 1.91
CA SER A 86 -10.01 1.98 2.19
C SER A 86 -11.46 1.53 1.96
N ALA A 87 -11.74 0.86 0.83
CA ALA A 87 -13.07 0.38 0.50
C ALA A 87 -13.55 -0.68 1.51
N GLY A 88 -12.68 -1.59 1.93
CA GLY A 88 -13.00 -2.58 2.96
C GLY A 88 -13.39 -1.95 4.29
N PHE A 89 -12.66 -0.91 4.73
CA PHE A 89 -13.02 -0.14 5.93
C PHE A 89 -14.33 0.64 5.79
N MET A 90 -14.70 1.09 4.58
CA MET A 90 -16.01 1.73 4.36
C MET A 90 -17.18 0.74 4.39
N MET A 91 -16.91 -0.54 4.09
CA MET A 91 -17.92 -1.60 4.07
C MET A 91 -18.10 -2.29 5.43
N ALA A 92 -17.09 -2.24 6.31
CA ALA A 92 -17.07 -2.95 7.59
C ALA A 92 -17.75 -2.19 8.75
N ASP A 93 -18.84 -1.46 8.48
CA ASP A 93 -19.54 -0.48 9.34
C ASP A 93 -18.89 0.91 9.47
N VAL A 94 -19.74 1.91 9.75
CA VAL A 94 -19.57 3.40 9.76
C VAL A 94 -18.17 3.92 9.38
N PRO A 95 -18.04 4.83 8.38
CA PRO A 95 -16.76 5.40 7.97
C PRO A 95 -15.88 5.83 9.15
N ASN A 96 -14.82 5.06 9.39
CA ASN A 96 -13.89 5.31 10.48
C ASN A 96 -12.62 6.01 9.96
N THR A 97 -11.75 6.44 10.88
CA THR A 97 -10.48 7.08 10.52
C THR A 97 -9.61 6.22 9.61
N GLY A 98 -9.70 4.88 9.69
CA GLY A 98 -9.03 3.96 8.79
C GLY A 98 -9.40 4.20 7.32
N SER A 99 -10.71 4.29 7.02
CA SER A 99 -11.19 4.54 5.65
C SER A 99 -10.61 5.84 5.06
N GLY A 100 -10.68 6.95 5.80
CA GLY A 100 -10.17 8.25 5.33
C GLY A 100 -8.64 8.27 5.17
N VAL A 101 -7.90 7.65 6.10
CA VAL A 101 -6.44 7.60 6.05
C VAL A 101 -5.96 6.76 4.86
N TYR A 102 -6.50 5.55 4.66
CA TYR A 102 -6.10 4.71 3.54
C TYR A 102 -6.54 5.28 2.19
N PHE A 103 -7.68 5.99 2.14
CA PHE A 103 -8.08 6.75 0.96
C PHE A 103 -7.06 7.85 0.63
N ALA A 104 -6.66 8.66 1.61
CA ALA A 104 -5.68 9.72 1.41
C ALA A 104 -4.32 9.17 0.95
N ILE A 105 -3.89 8.03 1.51
CA ILE A 105 -2.69 7.30 1.10
C ILE A 105 -2.81 6.85 -0.38
N ALA A 106 -3.96 6.30 -0.79
CA ALA A 106 -4.18 5.90 -2.18
C ALA A 106 -4.15 7.11 -3.14
N VAL A 107 -4.80 8.22 -2.79
CA VAL A 107 -4.81 9.45 -3.59
C VAL A 107 -3.41 10.05 -3.70
N LEU A 108 -2.64 10.08 -2.61
CA LEU A 108 -1.27 10.59 -2.62
C LEU A 108 -0.38 9.74 -3.54
N ALA A 109 -0.64 8.43 -3.67
CA ALA A 109 0.11 7.56 -4.57
C ALA A 109 -0.20 7.90 -6.02
N LEU A 110 -1.48 8.10 -6.35
CA LEU A 110 -1.92 8.55 -7.68
C LEU A 110 -1.37 9.93 -8.03
N TRP A 111 -1.36 10.86 -7.08
CA TRP A 111 -0.75 12.18 -7.28
C TRP A 111 0.74 12.04 -7.58
N ARG A 112 1.45 11.20 -6.82
CA ARG A 112 2.88 10.97 -7.01
C ARG A 112 3.22 10.38 -8.38
N ILE A 113 2.37 9.52 -8.95
CA ILE A 113 2.53 9.00 -10.32
C ILE A 113 2.68 10.14 -11.33
N ARG A 114 1.91 11.23 -11.17
CA ARG A 114 1.95 12.39 -12.08
C ARG A 114 3.27 13.16 -11.99
N GLU A 115 3.93 13.13 -10.83
CA GLU A 115 5.22 13.81 -10.61
C GLU A 115 6.43 12.99 -11.08
N VAL A 116 6.25 11.70 -11.40
CA VAL A 116 7.33 10.88 -11.96
C VAL A 116 7.62 11.38 -13.37
N LYS A 117 8.75 12.08 -13.53
CA LYS A 117 9.27 12.54 -14.83
C LYS A 117 9.42 11.35 -15.79
N ALA A 118 9.08 11.55 -17.05
CA ALA A 118 9.34 10.56 -18.09
C ALA A 118 10.84 10.35 -18.22
N ASP A 119 11.25 9.12 -18.54
CA ASP A 119 12.64 8.81 -18.85
C ASP A 119 13.00 9.59 -20.13
N GLU A 120 13.96 10.51 -20.04
CA GLU A 120 14.63 11.13 -21.19
C GLU A 120 15.66 10.16 -21.76
#